data_AF-A0A820AYH4-F1
#
_entry.id   AF-A0A820AYH4-F1
#
_cell.length_a   1.000
_cell.length_b   1.000
_cell.length_c   1.000
_cell.angle_alpha   90.00
_cell.angle_beta   90.00
_cell.angle_gamma   90.00
#
_symmetry.space_group_name_H-M   'P 1'
#
loop_
_entity.id
_entity.type
_entity.pdbx_description
1 polymer ?
#
loop_
_entity_poly.entity_id
_entity_poly.type
_entity_poly.pdbx_seq_one_letter_code
_entity_poly.pdbx_strand_id
1 'polypeptide(L)'
;MSFKDSIVLVDVYSVHYDHELWGPDDPYVFLPERHEKKRHPMAYLPFGAGPRHCVGMRFALIEMKILLTRMLREYSVLPGNHFE
;
A
#
# COMPACT_ATOMS: atom_id res chain seq x y z
N MET A 1 -8.61 2.98 35.27
CA MET A 1 -8.53 1.74 34.47
C MET A 1 -7.21 1.79 33.71
N SER A 2 -6.27 0.90 34.01
CA SER A 2 -4.94 0.88 33.37
C SER A 2 -5.00 -0.05 32.15
N PHE A 3 -4.75 0.48 30.96
CA PHE A 3 -4.71 -0.27 29.69
C PHE A 3 -3.32 -0.85 29.39
N LYS A 4 -2.46 -0.92 30.40
CA LYS A 4 -1.14 -1.51 30.27
C LYS A 4 -1.29 -2.99 29.93
N ASP A 5 -0.46 -3.48 29.01
CA ASP A 5 -0.42 -4.86 28.51
C ASP A 5 -1.60 -5.31 27.63
N SER A 6 -2.49 -4.38 27.26
CA SER A 6 -3.50 -4.65 26.23
C SER A 6 -2.86 -4.88 24.86
N ILE A 7 -3.38 -5.86 24.13
CA ILE A 7 -3.03 -6.09 22.72
C ILE A 7 -3.79 -5.09 21.86
N VAL A 8 -3.08 -4.41 20.97
CA VAL A 8 -3.66 -3.49 19.98
C VAL A 8 -3.36 -4.04 18.59
N LEU A 9 -4.42 -4.21 17.79
CA LEU A 9 -4.32 -4.53 16.37
C LEU A 9 -4.66 -3.28 15.58
N VAL A 10 -3.79 -2.93 14.63
CA VAL A 10 -4.02 -1.81 13.72
C VAL A 10 -4.62 -2.36 12.44
N ASP A 11 -5.87 -2.00 12.16
CA ASP A 11 -6.55 -2.38 10.93
C ASP A 11 -6.11 -1.46 9.77
N VAL A 12 -4.93 -1.77 9.23
CA VAL A 12 -4.35 -1.05 8.09
C VAL A 12 -5.21 -1.19 6.84
N TYR A 13 -5.91 -2.33 6.69
CA TYR A 13 -6.75 -2.59 5.52
C TYR A 13 -7.90 -1.59 5.47
N SER A 14 -8.68 -1.48 6.55
CA SER A 14 -9.80 -0.54 6.60
C SER A 14 -9.34 0.90 6.38
N VAL A 15 -8.18 1.30 6.90
CA VAL A 15 -7.61 2.64 6.64
C VAL A 15 -7.29 2.88 5.16
N HIS A 16 -6.82 1.87 4.43
CA HIS A 16 -6.52 1.99 2.98
C HIS A 16 -7.77 1.97 2.10
N TYR A 17 -8.88 1.42 2.61
CA TYR A 17 -10.15 1.33 1.90
C TYR A 17 -11.25 2.25 2.47
N ASP A 18 -10.87 3.17 3.36
CA ASP A 18 -11.77 4.15 3.94
C ASP A 18 -12.13 5.22 2.91
N HIS A 19 -13.43 5.37 2.62
CA HIS A 19 -13.93 6.32 1.63
C HIS A 19 -13.77 7.78 2.07
N GLU A 20 -13.79 8.09 3.36
CA GLU A 20 -13.54 9.46 3.85
C GLU A 20 -12.08 9.88 3.64
N LEU A 21 -11.15 8.93 3.78
CA LEU A 21 -9.72 9.17 3.54
C LEU A 21 -9.35 9.14 2.05
N TRP A 22 -9.94 8.23 1.27
CA TRP A 22 -9.51 7.94 -0.10
C TRP A 22 -10.42 8.49 -1.20
N GLY A 23 -11.63 8.96 -0.84
CA GLY A 23 -12.60 9.53 -1.77
C GLY A 23 -12.15 10.83 -2.47
N PRO A 24 -12.92 11.28 -3.48
CA PRO A 24 -14.26 10.83 -3.84
C PRO A 24 -14.31 9.54 -4.69
N ASP A 25 -13.17 9.09 -5.21
CA ASP A 25 -13.10 7.86 -6.02
C ASP A 25 -13.23 6.62 -5.14
N ASP A 26 -13.78 5.53 -5.71
CA ASP A 26 -13.91 4.25 -5.01
C ASP A 26 -12.53 3.72 -4.57
N PRO A 27 -12.30 3.50 -3.26
CA PRO A 27 -11.03 3.01 -2.76
C PRO A 27 -10.62 1.64 -3.34
N TYR A 28 -11.59 0.82 -3.78
CA TYR A 28 -11.34 -0.51 -4.35
C TYR A 28 -10.83 -0.48 -5.80
N VAL A 29 -10.91 0.67 -6.46
CA VAL A 29 -10.39 0.85 -7.83
C VAL A 29 -8.90 1.17 -7.79
N PHE A 30 -8.13 0.47 -8.62
CA PHE A 30 -6.73 0.79 -8.87
C PHE A 30 -6.64 2.09 -9.70
N LEU A 31 -6.32 3.20 -9.02
CA LEU A 31 -6.20 4.53 -9.60
C LEU A 31 -4.88 5.19 -9.14
N PRO A 32 -3.76 4.99 -9.86
CA PRO A 32 -2.45 5.50 -9.47
C PRO A 32 -2.41 7.01 -9.20
N GLU A 33 -3.13 7.79 -10.00
CA GLU A 33 -3.21 9.25 -9.97
C GLU A 33 -3.74 9.75 -8.62
N ARG A 34 -4.48 8.92 -7.87
CA ARG A 34 -5.00 9.29 -6.56
C ARG A 34 -3.89 9.68 -5.58
N HIS A 35 -2.68 9.16 -5.76
CA HIS A 35 -1.55 9.44 -4.87
C HIS A 35 -0.94 10.84 -5.06
N GLU A 36 -1.35 11.60 -6.09
CA GLU A 36 -0.95 13.00 -6.27
C GLU A 36 -1.65 13.94 -5.28
N LYS A 37 -2.84 13.57 -4.80
CA LYS A 37 -3.58 14.34 -3.80
C LYS A 37 -2.95 14.16 -2.42
N LYS A 38 -2.52 15.27 -1.82
CA LYS A 38 -1.98 15.31 -0.45
C LYS A 38 -3.06 14.86 0.56
N ARG A 39 -2.71 13.91 1.42
CA ARG A 39 -3.58 13.36 2.47
C ARG A 39 -2.88 13.40 3.82
N HIS A 40 -3.62 13.05 4.87
CA HIS A 40 -3.04 12.85 6.20
C HIS A 40 -1.91 11.80 6.12
N PRO A 41 -0.75 12.00 6.77
CA PRO A 41 0.39 11.08 6.68
C PRO A 41 0.08 9.64 7.12
N MET A 42 -0.95 9.47 7.95
CA MET A 42 -1.39 8.17 8.47
C MET A 42 -2.47 7.49 7.60
N ALA A 43 -2.86 8.10 6.47
CA ALA A 43 -3.84 7.50 5.55
C ALA A 43 -3.24 6.34 4.73
N TYR A 44 -1.91 6.35 4.52
CA TYR A 44 -1.22 5.32 3.73
C TYR A 44 -0.08 4.68 4.55
N LEU A 45 -0.33 3.46 4.99
CA LEU A 45 0.50 2.70 5.94
C LEU A 45 0.89 1.29 5.44
N PRO A 46 1.32 1.11 4.17
CA PRO A 46 1.66 -0.21 3.64
C PRO A 46 2.81 -0.89 4.38
N PHE A 47 3.61 -0.12 5.11
CA PHE A 47 4.76 -0.58 5.89
C PHE A 47 4.63 -0.21 7.38
N GLY A 48 3.43 0.16 7.84
CA GLY A 48 3.19 0.69 9.18
C GLY A 48 3.83 2.08 9.41
N ALA A 49 3.85 2.52 10.67
CA ALA A 49 4.44 3.79 11.09
C ALA A 49 5.04 3.71 12.51
N GLY A 50 5.83 4.73 12.87
CA GLY A 50 6.43 4.86 14.20
C GLY A 50 7.53 3.82 14.47
N PRO A 51 7.85 3.52 15.75
CA PRO A 51 8.99 2.69 16.13
C PRO A 51 8.86 1.21 15.75
N ARG A 52 7.68 0.78 15.26
CA ARG A 52 7.38 -0.58 14.82
C ARG A 52 7.10 -0.66 13.32
N HIS A 53 7.42 0.39 12.56
CA HIS A 53 7.33 0.34 11.10
C HIS A 53 8.29 -0.72 10.52
N CYS A 54 7.99 -1.20 9.32
CA CYS A 54 8.77 -2.23 8.66
C CYS A 54 10.21 -1.76 8.44
N VAL A 55 11.16 -2.47 9.07
CA VAL A 55 12.60 -2.23 8.91
C VAL A 55 13.06 -2.40 7.46
N GLY A 56 12.38 -3.24 6.69
CA GLY A 56 12.67 -3.55 5.30
C GLY A 56 12.07 -2.58 4.28
N MET A 57 11.31 -1.56 4.68
CA MET A 57 10.57 -0.67 3.77
C MET A 57 11.46 -0.12 2.64
N ARG A 58 12.64 0.40 2.96
CA ARG A 58 13.54 1.00 1.97
C ARG A 58 14.06 -0.04 0.97
N PHE A 59 14.41 -1.22 1.46
CA PHE A 59 14.89 -2.31 0.65
C PHE A 59 13.79 -2.79 -0.32
N ALA A 60 12.60 -3.09 0.20
CA ALA A 60 11.46 -3.51 -0.61
C ALA A 60 11.11 -2.49 -1.70
N LEU A 61 11.11 -1.19 -1.39
CA LEU A 61 10.84 -0.14 -2.37
C LEU A 61 11.90 -0.08 -3.49
N ILE A 62 13.17 -0.32 -3.18
CA ILE A 62 14.24 -0.37 -4.18
C ILE A 62 14.06 -1.59 -5.07
N GLU A 63 13.85 -2.77 -4.48
CA GLU A 63 13.63 -4.01 -5.23
C GLU A 63 12.44 -3.91 -6.17
N MET A 64 11.28 -3.42 -5.69
CA MET A 64 10.09 -3.23 -6.52
C MET A 64 10.37 -2.31 -7.70
N LYS A 65 11.08 -1.19 -7.48
CA LYS A 65 11.42 -0.25 -8.57
C LYS A 65 12.35 -0.88 -9.62
N ILE A 66 13.37 -1.60 -9.18
CA ILE A 66 14.31 -2.30 -10.09
C ILE A 66 13.56 -3.35 -10.90
N LEU A 67 12.76 -4.19 -10.23
CA LEU A 67 11.99 -5.25 -10.86
C LEU A 67 11.02 -4.68 -11.90
N LEU A 68 10.18 -3.71 -11.50
CA LEU A 68 9.18 -3.11 -12.40
C LEU A 68 9.85 -2.43 -13.60
N THR A 69 10.92 -1.67 -13.38
CA THR A 69 11.63 -0.99 -14.47
C THR A 69 12.21 -1.99 -15.47
N ARG A 70 12.78 -3.09 -14.98
CA ARG A 70 13.35 -4.14 -15.84
C ARG A 70 12.24 -4.86 -16.60
N MET A 71 11.17 -5.25 -15.92
CA MET A 71 10.01 -5.91 -16.55
C MET A 71 9.43 -5.06 -17.68
N LEU A 72 9.18 -3.78 -17.45
CA LEU A 72 8.57 -2.88 -18.44
C LEU A 72 9.48 -2.56 -19.64
N ARG A 73 10.81 -2.66 -19.49
CA ARG A 73 11.77 -2.36 -20.57
C ARG A 73 12.09 -3.58 -21.42
N GLU A 74 12.19 -4.75 -20.81
CA GLU A 74 12.70 -5.97 -21.44
C GLU A 74 11.59 -6.95 -21.84
N TYR A 75 10.38 -6.80 -21.29
CA TYR A 75 9.29 -7.76 -21.46
C TYR A 75 7.96 -7.09 -21.78
N SER A 76 7.13 -7.77 -22.57
CA SER A 76 5.71 -7.46 -22.73
C SER A 76 4.89 -8.46 -21.92
N VAL A 77 4.08 -7.97 -20.99
CA VAL A 77 3.19 -8.82 -20.18
C VAL A 77 1.92 -9.08 -20.98
N LEU A 78 1.70 -10.35 -21.34
CA LEU A 78 0.51 -10.80 -22.04
C LEU A 78 -0.40 -11.58 -21.08
N PRO A 79 -1.73 -11.56 -21.28
CA PRO A 79 -2.63 -12.45 -20.54
C PRO A 79 -2.19 -13.91 -20.71
N GLY A 80 -2.16 -14.67 -19.61
CA GLY A 80 -1.95 -16.11 -19.69
C GLY A 80 -3.17 -16.78 -20.30
N ASN A 81 -2.97 -17.70 -21.25
CA ASN A 81 -4.06 -18.43 -21.92
C ASN A 81 -4.66 -19.56 -21.07
N HIS A 82 -4.59 -19.47 -19.73
CA HIS A 82 -5.06 -20.52 -18.82
C HIS A 82 -6.44 -20.17 -18.25
N PHE A 83 -7.44 -20.23 -19.13
CA PHE A 83 -8.85 -20.35 -18.78
C PHE A 83 -9.45 -21.52 -19.57
N GLU A 84 -8.97 -22.73 -19.29
CA GLU A 84 -9.69 -23.99 -19.50
C GLU A 84 -9.79 -24.70 -18.15
#